data_AF-A0A9Q1KHG9-F1
#
_entry.id   AF-A0A9Q1KHG9-F1
#
_cell.length_a   1.000
_cell.length_b   1.000
_cell.length_c   1.000
_cell.angle_alpha   90.00
_cell.angle_beta   90.00
_cell.angle_gamma   90.00
#
_symmetry.space_group_name_H-M   'P 1'
#
loop_
_entity.id
_entity.type
_entity.pdbx_description
1 polymer ?
#
loop_
_entity_poly.entity_id
_entity_poly.type
_entity_poly.pdbx_seq_one_letter_code
_entity_poly.pdbx_strand_id
1 'polypeptide(L)'
;MESLTSEENGEVAGLIPLASVSQQPYVSELLSFTLDRLHKEPELLRVDAERIRRQMQEVAVSNYRSFISAADALLSIREEVSSIDKHLESLISEVPKLTSGCTEFIESAEQILEKRKMNQTLLANHSTLLDLLEIPQLMDTCVRNGNYDEALDLEAFVSKLTTMHPKIPVIQALAAEVKQTTQSLLAQLLQKLRSNIQLPECLRIIGYLRRIGVFSEYEMRLQFLRCREAWLTGILDDLDQRNPYEYLKGMVNCHRMHLFDVVNQYRAIFADDTSGSEENYDGGLLFSWAMHQITSHLRTLKHMLPKITEGGSLSNILDQCMYCAMGLGWVGLDFRSLLPSLFEEAVLNLFMKNITTAVENFQLVLDSHRWVPLPAVGFSGVTAGEDSLEDVTPPSYLMEHPPLAVFINGVSAAMNELRPCAPVSLKHILAQELAKGLKAVHDSLLRYNETRMLRENESALFFSLCRAFMEVAFPHCATCFGRCYPGGAALIMEAKSSLDGISRLLSVSSAREIPRRTQSANLQIKSENGSSTTLENGVHDSKEVQEDQHANAGEDGQRHEVEDLNTEEKDGDS
;
A
#
# COMPACT_ATOMS: atom_id res chain seq x y z
N MET A 1 -5.39 101.34 -25.56
CA MET A 1 -6.11 102.50 -26.13
C MET A 1 -5.78 102.55 -27.60
N GLU A 2 -6.78 102.82 -28.43
CA GLU A 2 -6.66 103.01 -29.88
C GLU A 2 -7.81 103.95 -30.31
N SER A 3 -7.80 104.45 -31.55
CA SER A 3 -8.43 105.71 -32.06
C SER A 3 -7.58 106.97 -31.80
N LEU A 4 -7.14 107.76 -32.81
CA LEU A 4 -7.86 108.50 -33.88
C LEU A 4 -8.58 109.75 -33.30
N THR A 5 -8.55 110.96 -33.85
CA THR A 5 -8.25 111.49 -35.22
C THR A 5 -7.75 112.96 -35.08
N SER A 6 -6.70 113.40 -35.80
CA SER A 6 -6.71 114.24 -37.03
C SER A 6 -7.28 115.68 -36.94
N GLU A 7 -6.68 116.58 -37.71
CA GLU A 7 -6.93 118.04 -37.77
C GLU A 7 -8.15 118.42 -38.63
N GLU A 8 -8.69 119.64 -38.48
CA GLU A 8 -8.57 120.70 -39.51
C GLU A 8 -9.17 122.07 -39.09
N ASN A 9 -8.91 123.08 -39.93
CA ASN A 9 -9.34 124.49 -39.83
C ASN A 9 -10.86 124.66 -40.06
N GLY A 10 -11.55 125.77 -39.76
CA GLY A 10 -11.11 127.12 -39.37
C GLY A 10 -11.50 128.14 -40.46
N GLU A 11 -12.13 129.27 -40.10
CA GLU A 11 -12.70 130.20 -41.11
C GLU A 11 -12.75 131.67 -40.65
N VAL A 12 -12.23 132.59 -41.46
CA VAL A 12 -12.51 134.04 -41.43
C VAL A 12 -12.60 134.52 -42.88
N ALA A 13 -13.65 135.25 -43.23
CA ALA A 13 -13.90 135.69 -44.61
C ALA A 13 -12.90 136.75 -45.10
N GLY A 14 -12.48 136.64 -46.36
CA GLY A 14 -11.59 137.61 -47.02
C GLY A 14 -12.31 138.50 -48.05
N LEU A 15 -11.53 139.32 -48.77
CA LEU A 15 -11.98 140.01 -49.99
C LEU A 15 -10.78 140.43 -50.86
N ILE A 16 -10.97 140.45 -52.19
CA ILE A 16 -10.05 140.88 -53.26
C ILE A 16 -8.78 139.98 -53.48
N PRO A 17 -8.71 139.22 -54.59
CA PRO A 17 -7.58 138.34 -54.88
C PRO A 17 -6.54 138.95 -55.85
N LEU A 18 -5.27 139.04 -55.41
CA LEU A 18 -4.12 139.32 -56.29
C LEU A 18 -2.85 138.52 -55.96
N ALA A 19 -2.89 137.63 -54.96
CA ALA A 19 -1.82 136.69 -54.60
C ALA A 19 -2.36 135.48 -53.82
N SER A 20 -1.58 134.41 -53.69
CA SER A 20 -1.91 133.23 -52.87
C SER A 20 -1.92 133.58 -51.37
N VAL A 21 -2.62 132.80 -50.54
CA VAL A 21 -2.85 133.08 -49.10
C VAL A 21 -1.56 133.44 -48.35
N SER A 22 -0.48 132.70 -48.59
CA SER A 22 0.85 132.92 -47.97
C SER A 22 1.61 134.16 -48.47
N GLN A 23 1.17 134.79 -49.56
CA GLN A 23 1.81 135.96 -50.19
C GLN A 23 1.01 137.26 -50.00
N GLN A 24 -0.28 137.18 -49.62
CA GLN A 24 -1.12 138.35 -49.33
C GLN A 24 -0.51 139.38 -48.35
N PRO A 25 0.13 139.01 -47.22
CA PRO A 25 0.74 140.01 -46.33
C PRO A 25 1.90 140.76 -47.00
N TYR A 26 2.71 140.10 -47.82
CA TYR A 26 3.83 140.76 -48.51
C TYR A 26 3.34 141.70 -49.63
N VAL A 27 2.27 141.33 -50.32
CA VAL A 27 1.63 142.21 -51.32
C VAL A 27 0.92 143.41 -50.67
N SER A 28 0.40 143.27 -49.45
CA SER A 28 -0.14 144.42 -48.70
C SER A 28 0.95 145.37 -48.19
N GLU A 29 2.13 144.84 -47.81
CA GLU A 29 3.31 145.68 -47.55
C GLU A 29 3.77 146.44 -48.80
N LEU A 30 3.88 145.78 -49.96
CA LEU A 30 4.28 146.43 -51.23
C LEU A 30 3.40 147.64 -51.59
N LEU A 31 2.08 147.53 -51.37
CA LEU A 31 1.12 148.61 -51.62
C LEU A 31 1.20 149.77 -50.61
N SER A 32 1.89 149.58 -49.47
CA SER A 32 2.12 150.61 -48.46
C SER A 32 3.41 151.42 -48.68
N PHE A 33 4.29 150.97 -49.58
CA PHE A 33 5.63 151.55 -49.74
C PHE A 33 5.67 152.73 -50.72
N THR A 34 6.52 153.70 -50.41
CA THR A 34 6.80 154.84 -51.29
C THR A 34 7.62 154.42 -52.51
N LEU A 35 7.44 155.14 -53.62
CA LEU A 35 7.97 154.77 -54.94
C LEU A 35 9.50 154.52 -54.97
N ASP A 36 10.27 155.29 -54.21
CA ASP A 36 11.74 155.14 -54.08
C ASP A 36 12.17 153.90 -53.28
N ARG A 37 11.28 153.35 -52.45
CA ARG A 37 11.50 152.08 -51.73
C ARG A 37 11.15 150.88 -52.64
N LEU A 38 10.01 150.96 -53.32
CA LEU A 38 9.54 149.94 -54.27
C LEU A 38 10.55 149.69 -55.41
N HIS A 39 11.28 150.73 -55.83
CA HIS A 39 12.33 150.62 -56.86
C HIS A 39 13.61 149.92 -56.37
N LYS A 40 13.78 149.71 -55.05
CA LYS A 40 14.94 149.04 -54.41
C LYS A 40 14.60 147.65 -53.87
N GLU A 41 13.32 147.35 -53.69
CA GLU A 41 12.77 146.03 -53.31
C GLU A 41 13.37 144.85 -54.09
N PRO A 42 13.53 144.88 -55.44
CA PRO A 42 13.99 143.71 -56.20
C PRO A 42 15.44 143.31 -55.90
N GLU A 43 16.33 144.28 -55.67
CA GLU A 43 17.72 144.02 -55.27
C GLU A 43 17.80 143.52 -53.83
N LEU A 44 16.95 144.01 -52.93
CA LEU A 44 16.83 143.51 -51.56
C LEU A 44 16.44 142.03 -51.53
N LEU A 45 15.39 141.65 -52.28
CA LEU A 45 14.99 140.25 -52.44
C LEU A 45 16.09 139.38 -53.08
N ARG A 46 16.80 139.90 -54.09
CA ARG A 46 17.91 139.16 -54.73
C ARG A 46 19.05 138.91 -53.74
N VAL A 47 19.41 139.90 -52.93
CA VAL A 47 20.45 139.78 -51.89
C VAL A 47 20.05 138.79 -50.80
N ASP A 48 18.82 138.84 -50.28
CA ASP A 48 18.39 137.88 -49.26
C ASP A 48 18.20 136.45 -49.82
N ALA A 49 17.79 136.28 -51.08
CA ALA A 49 17.78 134.98 -51.73
C ALA A 49 19.21 134.40 -51.92
N GLU A 50 20.17 135.22 -52.33
CA GLU A 50 21.58 134.82 -52.43
C GLU A 50 22.21 134.51 -51.06
N ARG A 51 21.79 135.24 -50.01
CA ARG A 51 22.16 135.00 -48.61
C ARG A 51 21.59 133.68 -48.09
N ILE A 52 20.29 133.42 -48.25
CA ILE A 52 19.66 132.16 -47.80
C ILE A 52 20.27 130.97 -48.55
N ARG A 53 20.50 131.08 -49.86
CA ARG A 53 21.18 130.04 -50.64
C ARG A 53 22.62 129.81 -50.16
N ARG A 54 23.35 130.87 -49.79
CA ARG A 54 24.67 130.75 -49.14
C ARG A 54 24.57 130.06 -47.78
N GLN A 55 23.67 130.48 -46.90
CA GLN A 55 23.49 129.88 -45.57
C GLN A 55 23.12 128.40 -45.66
N MET A 56 22.25 128.00 -46.60
CA MET A 56 21.90 126.59 -46.78
C MET A 56 23.08 125.77 -47.33
N GLN A 57 23.88 126.32 -48.25
CA GLN A 57 25.11 125.69 -48.73
C GLN A 57 26.19 125.63 -47.62
N GLU A 58 26.29 126.65 -46.78
CA GLU A 58 27.23 126.76 -45.67
C GLU A 58 26.86 125.81 -44.52
N VAL A 59 25.57 125.66 -44.19
CA VAL A 59 25.07 124.64 -43.26
C VAL A 59 25.32 123.23 -43.82
N ALA A 60 25.05 122.99 -45.11
CA ALA A 60 25.32 121.70 -45.74
C ALA A 60 26.83 121.36 -45.76
N VAL A 61 27.70 122.32 -46.09
CA VAL A 61 29.16 122.11 -46.17
C VAL A 61 29.84 122.10 -44.80
N SER A 62 29.27 122.73 -43.78
CA SER A 62 29.74 122.58 -42.39
C SER A 62 29.28 121.27 -41.74
N ASN A 63 28.09 120.77 -42.08
CA ASN A 63 27.48 119.61 -41.42
C ASN A 63 27.35 118.34 -42.29
N TYR A 64 27.94 118.27 -43.49
CA TYR A 64 27.85 117.07 -44.34
C TYR A 64 28.31 115.79 -43.62
N ARG A 65 29.31 115.89 -42.73
CA ARG A 65 29.76 114.76 -41.89
C ARG A 65 28.69 114.29 -40.92
N SER A 66 27.89 115.20 -40.35
CA SER A 66 26.76 114.88 -39.49
C SER A 66 25.64 114.18 -40.27
N PHE A 67 25.36 114.63 -41.50
CA PHE A 67 24.38 113.99 -42.38
C PHE A 67 24.83 112.61 -42.87
N ILE A 68 26.09 112.44 -43.26
CA ILE A 68 26.66 111.13 -43.62
C ILE A 68 26.64 110.21 -42.41
N SER A 69 27.14 110.65 -41.24
CA SER A 69 27.12 109.84 -40.02
C SER A 69 25.71 109.46 -39.57
N ALA A 70 24.69 110.27 -39.85
CA ALA A 70 23.29 109.93 -39.60
C ALA A 70 22.75 108.90 -40.61
N ALA A 71 23.14 108.99 -41.89
CA ALA A 71 22.79 107.99 -42.91
C ALA A 71 23.47 106.64 -42.64
N ASP A 72 24.76 106.64 -42.28
CA ASP A 72 25.51 105.45 -41.91
C ASP A 72 24.93 104.79 -40.65
N ALA A 73 24.56 105.59 -39.64
CA ALA A 73 23.86 105.09 -38.45
C ALA A 73 22.48 104.50 -38.79
N LEU A 74 21.70 105.11 -39.69
CA LEU A 74 20.42 104.57 -40.14
C LEU A 74 20.57 103.26 -40.93
N LEU A 75 21.64 103.12 -41.72
CA LEU A 75 21.97 101.86 -42.40
C LEU A 75 22.35 100.77 -41.40
N SER A 76 23.24 101.08 -40.44
CA SER A 76 23.64 100.17 -39.37
C SER A 76 22.45 99.73 -38.50
N ILE A 77 21.57 100.66 -38.10
CA ILE A 77 20.31 100.34 -37.40
C ILE A 77 19.41 99.43 -38.25
N ARG A 78 19.33 99.63 -39.57
CA ARG A 78 18.53 98.77 -40.45
C ARG A 78 19.10 97.35 -40.56
N GLU A 79 20.42 97.21 -40.62
CA GLU A 79 21.09 95.92 -40.64
C GLU A 79 20.89 95.18 -39.31
N GLU A 80 21.09 95.86 -38.18
CA GLU A 80 20.85 95.31 -36.83
C GLU A 80 19.37 94.95 -36.59
N VAL A 81 18.41 95.76 -37.04
CA VAL A 81 16.98 95.39 -36.99
C VAL A 81 16.72 94.12 -37.83
N SER A 82 17.34 93.96 -39.00
CA SER A 82 17.26 92.71 -39.78
C SER A 82 18.00 91.52 -39.15
N SER A 83 18.93 91.78 -38.23
CA SER A 83 19.60 90.76 -37.42
C SER A 83 18.68 90.31 -36.29
N ILE A 84 18.09 91.27 -35.56
CA ILE A 84 17.11 91.03 -34.50
C ILE A 84 15.90 90.24 -35.03
N ASP A 85 15.38 90.61 -36.20
CA ASP A 85 14.24 89.94 -36.85
C ASP A 85 14.53 88.45 -37.12
N LYS A 86 15.70 88.12 -37.68
CA LYS A 86 16.14 86.72 -37.90
C LYS A 86 16.36 85.95 -36.61
N HIS A 87 16.92 86.59 -35.58
CA HIS A 87 17.06 85.98 -34.26
C HIS A 87 15.70 85.73 -33.59
N LEU A 88 14.72 86.62 -33.83
CA LEU A 88 13.36 86.49 -33.34
C LEU A 88 12.61 85.36 -34.07
N GLU A 89 12.69 85.28 -35.40
CA GLU A 89 12.18 84.14 -36.17
C GLU A 89 12.81 82.82 -35.71
N SER A 90 14.13 82.78 -35.52
CA SER A 90 14.83 81.61 -35.00
C SER A 90 14.30 81.22 -33.61
N LEU A 91 14.14 82.18 -32.69
CA LEU A 91 13.61 81.94 -31.35
C LEU A 91 12.16 81.42 -31.40
N ILE A 92 11.30 82.02 -32.24
CA ILE A 92 9.92 81.57 -32.48
C ILE A 92 9.88 80.14 -33.06
N SER A 93 10.88 79.74 -33.84
CA SER A 93 10.97 78.39 -34.41
C SER A 93 11.54 77.33 -33.44
N GLU A 94 12.42 77.71 -32.51
CA GLU A 94 13.08 76.80 -31.57
C GLU A 94 12.34 76.65 -30.23
N VAL A 95 11.67 77.69 -29.73
CA VAL A 95 10.89 77.62 -28.47
C VAL A 95 9.81 76.53 -28.49
N PRO A 96 9.05 76.29 -29.58
CA PRO A 96 8.12 75.17 -29.66
C PRO A 96 8.79 73.80 -29.59
N LYS A 97 9.98 73.65 -30.21
CA LYS A 97 10.76 72.40 -30.20
C LYS A 97 11.35 72.12 -28.82
N LEU A 98 11.84 73.17 -28.14
CA LEU A 98 12.27 73.08 -26.75
C LEU A 98 11.08 72.75 -25.83
N THR A 99 9.89 73.30 -26.10
CA THR A 99 8.68 73.00 -25.34
C THR A 99 8.25 71.54 -25.52
N SER A 100 8.22 71.00 -26.76
CA SER A 100 7.88 69.59 -26.99
C SER A 100 8.92 68.63 -26.41
N GLY A 101 10.22 68.94 -26.57
CA GLY A 101 11.30 68.18 -25.95
C GLY A 101 11.23 68.20 -24.42
N CYS A 102 10.82 69.32 -23.81
CA CYS A 102 10.55 69.40 -22.38
C CYS A 102 9.34 68.55 -21.96
N THR A 103 8.24 68.52 -22.74
CA THR A 103 7.10 67.64 -22.42
C THR A 103 7.43 66.16 -22.58
N GLU A 104 8.13 65.77 -23.65
CA GLU A 104 8.61 64.39 -23.85
C GLU A 104 9.59 63.97 -22.73
N PHE A 105 10.47 64.89 -22.31
CA PHE A 105 11.37 64.65 -21.18
C PHE A 105 10.60 64.49 -19.86
N ILE A 106 9.57 65.30 -19.60
CA ILE A 106 8.74 65.18 -18.39
C ILE A 106 8.00 63.84 -18.39
N GLU A 107 7.30 63.46 -19.46
CA GLU A 107 6.62 62.17 -19.55
C GLU A 107 7.59 60.99 -19.38
N SER A 108 8.76 61.05 -20.03
CA SER A 108 9.80 60.01 -19.86
C SER A 108 10.39 60.00 -18.45
N ALA A 109 10.55 61.16 -17.81
CA ALA A 109 11.06 61.25 -16.45
C ALA A 109 10.05 60.71 -15.44
N GLU A 110 8.76 61.01 -15.59
CA GLU A 110 7.68 60.45 -14.76
C GLU A 110 7.62 58.93 -14.90
N GLN A 111 7.65 58.38 -16.11
CA GLN A 111 7.71 56.93 -16.32
C GLN A 111 8.95 56.28 -15.68
N ILE A 112 10.12 56.95 -15.73
CA ILE A 112 11.35 56.47 -15.08
C ILE A 112 11.23 56.57 -13.55
N LEU A 113 10.62 57.62 -13.02
CA LEU A 113 10.38 57.80 -11.58
C LEU A 113 9.37 56.78 -11.04
N GLU A 114 8.31 56.45 -11.77
CA GLU A 114 7.38 55.38 -11.40
C GLU A 114 8.07 54.01 -11.40
N LYS A 115 8.80 53.66 -12.47
CA LYS A 115 9.58 52.40 -12.54
C LYS A 115 10.62 52.34 -11.41
N ARG A 116 11.31 53.44 -11.11
CA ARG A 116 12.27 53.53 -9.99
C ARG A 116 11.57 53.39 -8.64
N LYS A 117 10.40 53.99 -8.45
CA LYS A 117 9.60 53.88 -7.22
C LYS A 117 9.12 52.45 -7.00
N MET A 118 8.59 51.78 -8.03
CA MET A 118 8.25 50.35 -7.99
C MET A 118 9.46 49.49 -7.63
N ASN A 119 10.59 49.68 -8.31
CA ASN A 119 11.83 48.94 -8.02
C ASN A 119 12.35 49.20 -6.60
N GLN A 120 12.21 50.42 -6.07
CA GLN A 120 12.61 50.76 -4.70
C GLN A 120 11.67 50.14 -3.65
N THR A 121 10.36 50.05 -3.93
CA THR A 121 9.41 49.30 -3.09
C THR A 121 9.66 47.79 -3.15
N LEU A 122 9.97 47.23 -4.33
CA LEU A 122 10.37 45.84 -4.48
C LEU A 122 11.66 45.53 -3.72
N LEU A 123 12.67 46.41 -3.79
CA LEU A 123 13.92 46.27 -3.05
C LEU A 123 13.71 46.42 -1.53
N ALA A 124 12.80 47.29 -1.08
CA ALA A 124 12.46 47.40 0.35
C ALA A 124 11.80 46.12 0.90
N ASN A 125 10.99 45.45 0.08
CA ASN A 125 10.24 44.24 0.45
C ASN A 125 10.87 42.94 -0.08
N HIS A 126 12.12 42.97 -0.54
CA HIS A 126 12.70 41.83 -1.26
C HIS A 126 12.85 40.58 -0.39
N SER A 127 13.13 40.75 0.91
CA SER A 127 13.25 39.64 1.85
C SER A 127 11.91 38.94 2.05
N THR A 128 10.83 39.68 2.35
CA THR A 128 9.50 39.07 2.55
C THR A 128 8.92 38.46 1.28
N LEU A 129 9.39 38.88 0.10
CA LEU A 129 9.07 38.24 -1.18
C LEU A 129 9.92 36.98 -1.44
N LEU A 130 11.16 36.92 -0.94
CA LEU A 130 11.99 35.71 -0.94
C LEU A 130 11.45 34.67 0.05
N ASP A 131 11.17 35.07 1.30
CA ASP A 131 10.55 34.23 2.34
C ASP A 131 9.30 33.51 1.82
N LEU A 132 8.47 34.24 1.04
CA LEU A 132 7.26 33.72 0.41
C LEU A 132 7.55 32.69 -0.71
N LEU A 133 8.63 32.87 -1.46
CA LEU A 133 9.06 31.98 -2.54
C LEU A 133 9.84 30.75 -2.03
N GLU A 134 10.40 30.80 -0.83
CA GLU A 134 11.09 29.68 -0.19
C GLU A 134 10.13 28.68 0.49
N ILE A 135 8.85 29.02 0.66
CA ILE A 135 7.83 28.15 1.29
C ILE A 135 7.81 26.71 0.74
N PRO A 136 7.86 26.43 -0.59
CA PRO A 136 7.81 25.05 -1.08
C PRO A 136 9.07 24.24 -0.69
N GLN A 137 10.23 24.89 -0.59
CA GLN A 137 11.49 24.28 -0.19
C GLN A 137 11.54 24.01 1.32
N LEU A 138 11.01 24.96 2.11
CA LEU A 138 10.79 24.79 3.54
C LEU A 138 9.80 23.63 3.80
N MET A 139 8.71 23.57 3.05
CA MET A 139 7.70 22.52 3.17
C MET A 139 8.23 21.13 2.81
N ASP A 140 8.99 20.98 1.71
CA ASP A 140 9.68 19.72 1.39
C ASP A 140 10.64 19.29 2.51
N THR A 141 11.38 20.25 3.07
CA THR A 141 12.28 20.01 4.20
C THR A 141 11.51 19.55 5.45
N CYS A 142 10.39 20.18 5.80
CA CYS A 142 9.51 19.75 6.89
C CYS A 142 8.95 18.33 6.66
N VAL A 143 8.44 18.04 5.45
CA VAL A 143 7.91 16.71 5.08
C VAL A 143 9.00 15.64 5.19
N ARG A 144 10.21 15.89 4.67
CA ARG A 144 11.35 14.96 4.75
C ARG A 144 11.86 14.73 6.17
N ASN A 145 11.77 15.74 7.04
CA ASN A 145 12.14 15.62 8.45
C ASN A 145 11.06 14.92 9.31
N GLY A 146 9.83 14.78 8.79
CA GLY A 146 8.69 14.20 9.52
C GLY A 146 7.86 15.23 10.33
N ASN A 147 8.18 16.52 10.18
CA ASN A 147 7.49 17.66 10.78
C ASN A 147 6.23 17.99 9.96
N TYR A 148 5.22 17.14 10.11
CA TYR A 148 4.01 17.18 9.29
C TYR A 148 3.02 18.28 9.70
N ASP A 149 2.98 18.68 10.98
CA ASP A 149 2.11 19.77 11.42
C ASP A 149 2.52 21.11 10.81
N GLU A 150 3.81 21.42 10.83
CA GLU A 150 4.36 22.65 10.24
C GLU A 150 4.21 22.66 8.72
N ALA A 151 4.36 21.52 8.05
CA ALA A 151 4.10 21.39 6.61
C ALA A 151 2.63 21.66 6.24
N LEU A 152 1.68 21.28 7.12
CA LEU A 152 0.24 21.52 6.92
C LEU A 152 -0.16 22.95 7.28
N ASP A 153 0.49 23.59 8.25
CA ASP A 153 0.29 25.00 8.55
C ASP A 153 0.80 25.91 7.40
N LEU A 154 1.89 25.51 6.72
CA LEU A 154 2.37 26.16 5.48
C LEU A 154 1.39 25.97 4.30
N GLU A 155 0.81 24.79 4.14
CA GLU A 155 -0.25 24.56 3.14
C GLU A 155 -1.44 25.48 3.38
N ALA A 156 -1.97 25.48 4.62
CA ALA A 156 -3.11 26.31 5.00
C ALA A 156 -2.84 27.81 4.81
N PHE A 157 -1.59 28.26 5.05
CA PHE A 157 -1.16 29.62 4.77
C PHE A 157 -1.21 29.95 3.26
N VAL A 158 -0.67 29.10 2.40
CA VAL A 158 -0.65 29.34 0.93
C VAL A 158 -2.05 29.19 0.31
N SER A 159 -2.87 28.26 0.79
CA SER A 159 -4.29 28.17 0.40
C SER A 159 -5.09 29.40 0.82
N LYS A 160 -4.83 29.96 2.01
CA LYS A 160 -5.39 31.25 2.44
C LYS A 160 -4.87 32.42 1.60
N LEU A 161 -3.59 32.45 1.26
CA LEU A 161 -3.02 33.50 0.39
C LEU A 161 -3.63 33.46 -1.02
N THR A 162 -3.87 32.27 -1.56
CA THR A 162 -4.46 32.04 -2.88
C THR A 162 -5.91 32.52 -2.95
N THR A 163 -6.70 32.30 -1.89
CA THR A 163 -8.08 32.80 -1.80
C THR A 163 -8.15 34.32 -1.62
N MET A 164 -7.17 34.93 -0.93
CA MET A 164 -7.06 36.40 -0.80
C MET A 164 -6.59 37.09 -2.09
N HIS A 165 -5.70 36.47 -2.87
CA HIS A 165 -5.06 37.07 -4.04
C HIS A 165 -5.12 36.23 -5.33
N PRO A 166 -6.32 35.78 -5.77
CA PRO A 166 -6.48 34.81 -6.86
C PRO A 166 -6.05 35.31 -8.25
N LYS A 167 -5.72 36.60 -8.40
CA LYS A 167 -5.31 37.23 -9.67
C LYS A 167 -3.80 37.23 -9.93
N ILE A 168 -2.97 36.80 -8.98
CA ILE A 168 -1.50 36.91 -9.07
C ILE A 168 -0.91 35.56 -9.54
N PRO A 169 -0.30 35.47 -10.75
CA PRO A 169 0.20 34.21 -11.28
C PRO A 169 1.28 33.53 -10.42
N VAL A 170 2.12 34.32 -9.74
CA VAL A 170 3.16 33.80 -8.84
C VAL A 170 2.54 33.04 -7.65
N ILE A 171 1.41 33.52 -7.11
CA ILE A 171 0.72 32.85 -6.01
C ILE A 171 0.01 31.58 -6.51
N GLN A 172 -0.51 31.58 -7.74
CA GLN A 172 -1.04 30.37 -8.37
C GLN A 172 0.04 29.30 -8.62
N ALA A 173 1.25 29.69 -9.02
CA ALA A 173 2.39 28.79 -9.17
C ALA A 173 2.84 28.23 -7.81
N LEU A 174 3.00 29.10 -6.80
CA LEU A 174 3.31 28.72 -5.42
C LEU A 174 2.32 27.68 -4.87
N ALA A 175 1.03 27.89 -5.09
CA ALA A 175 -0.03 26.96 -4.68
C ALA A 175 0.02 25.62 -5.45
N ALA A 176 0.46 25.61 -6.71
CA ALA A 176 0.64 24.38 -7.48
C ALA A 176 1.83 23.55 -6.96
N GLU A 177 2.96 24.20 -6.65
CA GLU A 177 4.14 23.57 -6.04
C GLU A 177 3.83 23.02 -4.65
N VAL A 178 3.22 23.83 -3.77
CA VAL A 178 2.75 23.38 -2.44
C VAL A 178 1.81 22.18 -2.56
N LYS A 179 0.86 22.20 -3.50
CA LYS A 179 -0.06 21.07 -3.74
C LYS A 179 0.67 19.80 -4.20
N GLN A 180 1.75 19.91 -4.98
CA GLN A 180 2.60 18.77 -5.34
C GLN A 180 3.33 18.21 -4.11
N THR A 181 3.84 19.07 -3.22
CA THR A 181 4.42 18.65 -1.93
C THR A 181 3.40 18.00 -1.01
N THR A 182 2.16 18.50 -0.95
CA THR A 182 1.05 17.85 -0.21
C THR A 182 0.69 16.47 -0.78
N GLN A 183 0.79 16.27 -2.10
CA GLN A 183 0.62 14.95 -2.72
C GLN A 183 1.76 13.98 -2.37
N SER A 184 3.01 14.46 -2.27
CA SER A 184 4.15 13.68 -1.77
C SER A 184 3.95 13.28 -0.30
N LEU A 185 3.55 14.23 0.56
CA LEU A 185 3.21 13.99 1.96
C LEU A 185 2.10 12.94 2.10
N LEU A 186 1.01 13.07 1.33
CA LEU A 186 -0.10 12.11 1.30
C LEU A 186 0.39 10.69 0.95
N ALA A 187 1.24 10.56 -0.08
CA ALA A 187 1.80 9.26 -0.45
C ALA A 187 2.67 8.65 0.67
N GLN A 188 3.47 9.46 1.36
CA GLN A 188 4.29 9.02 2.50
C GLN A 188 3.45 8.60 3.70
N LEU A 189 2.38 9.35 4.03
CA LEU A 189 1.44 9.01 5.10
C LEU A 189 0.69 7.70 4.81
N LEU A 190 0.21 7.51 3.58
CA LEU A 190 -0.42 6.25 3.16
C LEU A 190 0.58 5.09 3.18
N GLN A 191 1.85 5.31 2.82
CA GLN A 191 2.89 4.29 2.92
C GLN A 191 3.25 3.94 4.38
N LYS A 192 3.15 4.88 5.32
CA LYS A 192 3.24 4.58 6.76
C LYS A 192 2.04 3.78 7.29
N LEU A 193 0.82 4.02 6.79
CA LEU A 193 -0.33 3.16 7.12
C LEU A 193 -0.17 1.71 6.59
N ARG A 194 0.69 1.50 5.58
CA ARG A 194 1.05 0.19 5.01
C ARG A 194 2.21 -0.51 5.74
N SER A 195 2.65 -0.04 6.90
CA SER A 195 3.65 -0.72 7.73
C SER A 195 3.13 -1.04 9.12
N ASN A 196 3.89 -1.81 9.89
CA ASN A 196 3.57 -2.12 11.28
C ASN A 196 3.69 -0.85 12.13
N ILE A 197 2.56 -0.25 12.50
CA ILE A 197 2.46 0.95 13.32
C ILE A 197 1.40 0.77 14.41
N GLN A 198 1.67 1.35 15.58
CA GLN A 198 0.80 1.30 16.75
C GLN A 198 -0.34 2.32 16.68
N LEU A 199 -1.38 2.12 17.50
CA LEU A 199 -2.58 2.96 17.54
C LEU A 199 -2.30 4.49 17.69
N PRO A 200 -1.38 4.97 18.55
CA PRO A 200 -1.12 6.41 18.67
C PRO A 200 -0.62 7.06 17.38
N GLU A 201 0.26 6.37 16.63
CA GLU A 201 0.74 6.86 15.33
C GLU A 201 -0.34 6.71 14.24
N CYS A 202 -1.21 5.71 14.32
CA CYS A 202 -2.40 5.61 13.45
C CYS A 202 -3.32 6.83 13.63
N LEU A 203 -3.63 7.18 14.88
CA LEU A 203 -4.46 8.34 15.23
C LEU A 203 -3.81 9.64 14.73
N ARG A 204 -2.49 9.79 14.91
CA ARG A 204 -1.74 10.97 14.43
C ARG A 204 -1.77 11.08 12.90
N ILE A 205 -1.51 9.99 12.18
CA ILE A 205 -1.55 9.96 10.71
C ILE A 205 -2.97 10.24 10.18
N ILE A 206 -4.01 9.66 10.78
CA ILE A 206 -5.40 9.93 10.41
C ILE A 206 -5.78 11.38 10.75
N GLY A 207 -5.25 11.96 11.83
CA GLY A 207 -5.34 13.38 12.13
C GLY A 207 -4.78 14.25 10.99
N TYR A 208 -3.61 13.91 10.44
CA TYR A 208 -3.05 14.59 9.28
C TYR A 208 -3.90 14.41 8.02
N LEU A 209 -4.43 13.21 7.76
CA LEU A 209 -5.34 12.98 6.64
C LEU A 209 -6.68 13.74 6.78
N ARG A 210 -7.19 13.92 8.01
CA ARG A 210 -8.31 14.83 8.34
C ARG A 210 -7.94 16.30 8.09
N ARG A 211 -6.76 16.77 8.51
CA ARG A 211 -6.27 18.15 8.24
C ARG A 211 -6.07 18.44 6.74
N ILE A 212 -5.65 17.45 5.95
CA ILE A 212 -5.45 17.56 4.48
C ILE A 212 -6.77 17.70 3.71
N GLY A 213 -7.90 17.22 4.24
CA GLY A 213 -9.24 17.44 3.67
C GLY A 213 -9.51 16.83 2.28
N VAL A 214 -8.63 15.96 1.77
CA VAL A 214 -8.73 15.36 0.42
C VAL A 214 -9.72 14.19 0.36
N PHE A 215 -10.06 13.57 1.49
CA PHE A 215 -10.99 12.43 1.57
C PHE A 215 -12.22 12.78 2.41
N SER A 216 -13.39 12.31 1.98
CA SER A 216 -14.53 12.17 2.88
C SER A 216 -14.26 11.16 4.00
N GLU A 217 -15.05 11.20 5.07
CA GLU A 217 -14.93 10.27 6.21
C GLU A 217 -15.05 8.80 5.78
N TYR A 218 -15.97 8.50 4.84
CA TYR A 218 -16.13 7.18 4.25
C TYR A 218 -14.92 6.74 3.40
N GLU A 219 -14.39 7.63 2.57
CA GLU A 219 -13.16 7.34 1.80
C GLU A 219 -11.96 7.14 2.71
N MET A 220 -11.86 7.88 3.81
CA MET A 220 -10.79 7.76 4.79
C MET A 220 -10.84 6.41 5.53
N ARG A 221 -12.03 5.99 5.97
CA ARG A 221 -12.31 4.64 6.49
C ARG A 221 -11.87 3.56 5.48
N LEU A 222 -12.26 3.71 4.22
CA LEU A 222 -11.90 2.78 3.14
C LEU A 222 -10.39 2.75 2.83
N GLN A 223 -9.71 3.91 2.81
CA GLN A 223 -8.27 3.98 2.55
C GLN A 223 -7.44 3.43 3.71
N PHE A 224 -7.88 3.61 4.96
CA PHE A 224 -7.27 2.95 6.12
C PHE A 224 -7.32 1.43 5.97
N LEU A 225 -8.52 0.87 5.74
CA LEU A 225 -8.71 -0.58 5.59
C LEU A 225 -7.90 -1.14 4.40
N ARG A 226 -7.87 -0.43 3.25
CA ARG A 226 -7.03 -0.80 2.09
C ARG A 226 -5.53 -0.76 2.38
N CYS A 227 -5.06 0.20 3.16
CA CYS A 227 -3.64 0.26 3.54
C CYS A 227 -3.28 -0.85 4.54
N ARG A 228 -4.18 -1.20 5.46
CA ARG A 228 -4.00 -2.35 6.36
C ARG A 228 -4.09 -3.69 5.64
N GLU A 229 -4.97 -3.82 4.66
CA GLU A 229 -5.07 -5.00 3.79
C GLU A 229 -3.82 -5.18 2.91
N ALA A 230 -3.30 -4.11 2.30
CA ALA A 230 -2.06 -4.18 1.54
C ALA A 230 -0.84 -4.56 2.42
N TRP A 231 -0.80 -4.09 3.67
CA TRP A 231 0.21 -4.50 4.66
C TRP A 231 0.10 -5.97 5.04
N LEU A 232 -1.11 -6.44 5.36
CA LEU A 232 -1.40 -7.86 5.65
C LEU A 232 -1.02 -8.76 4.47
N THR A 233 -1.36 -8.34 3.24
CA THR A 233 -1.02 -9.08 2.01
C THR A 233 0.49 -9.19 1.83
N GLY A 234 1.24 -8.10 2.04
CA GLY A 234 2.71 -8.14 1.99
C GLY A 234 3.33 -9.14 2.97
N ILE A 235 2.82 -9.21 4.21
CA ILE A 235 3.29 -10.21 5.20
C ILE A 235 2.98 -11.66 4.73
N LEU A 236 1.89 -11.88 3.99
CA LEU A 236 1.54 -13.19 3.45
C LEU A 236 2.30 -13.55 2.17
N ASP A 237 2.71 -12.57 1.38
CA ASP A 237 3.55 -12.74 0.19
C ASP A 237 5.01 -13.09 0.55
N ASP A 238 5.50 -12.62 1.71
CA ASP A 238 6.82 -12.97 2.28
C ASP A 238 6.91 -14.44 2.79
N LEU A 239 5.80 -15.18 2.90
CA LEU A 239 5.78 -16.56 3.39
C LEU A 239 6.15 -17.58 2.30
N ASP A 240 6.97 -18.59 2.64
CA ASP A 240 7.37 -19.63 1.67
C ASP A 240 6.20 -20.56 1.29
N GLN A 241 5.62 -20.29 0.12
CA GLN A 241 4.54 -21.07 -0.47
C GLN A 241 4.94 -22.50 -0.89
N ARG A 242 6.24 -22.85 -0.88
CA ARG A 242 6.73 -24.20 -1.23
C ARG A 242 6.30 -25.27 -0.24
N ASN A 243 6.13 -24.92 1.04
CA ASN A 243 5.66 -25.83 2.08
C ASN A 243 4.22 -25.44 2.49
N PRO A 244 3.18 -26.19 2.06
CA PRO A 244 1.80 -25.86 2.39
C PRO A 244 1.49 -25.81 3.88
N TYR A 245 2.18 -26.60 4.70
CA TYR A 245 1.98 -26.63 6.16
C TYR A 245 2.53 -25.37 6.83
N GLU A 246 3.80 -25.02 6.58
CA GLU A 246 4.40 -23.80 7.15
C GLU A 246 3.75 -22.52 6.60
N TYR A 247 3.35 -22.50 5.32
CA TYR A 247 2.57 -21.39 4.76
C TYR A 247 1.23 -21.21 5.48
N LEU A 248 0.43 -22.27 5.65
CA LEU A 248 -0.85 -22.18 6.35
C LEU A 248 -0.69 -21.80 7.83
N LYS A 249 0.32 -22.37 8.52
CA LYS A 249 0.68 -22.04 9.91
C LYS A 249 1.07 -20.56 10.07
N GLY A 250 1.91 -20.05 9.16
CA GLY A 250 2.28 -18.63 9.08
C GLY A 250 1.06 -17.74 8.80
N MET A 251 0.24 -18.09 7.83
CA MET A 251 -1.00 -17.38 7.48
C MET A 251 -1.97 -17.30 8.67
N VAL A 252 -2.19 -18.41 9.39
CA VAL A 252 -3.09 -18.45 10.55
C VAL A 252 -2.56 -17.59 11.68
N ASN A 253 -1.25 -17.64 11.97
CA ASN A 253 -0.67 -16.78 13.01
C ASN A 253 -0.69 -15.29 12.63
N CYS A 254 -0.42 -14.95 11.35
CA CYS A 254 -0.52 -13.58 10.82
C CYS A 254 -1.93 -13.00 11.03
N HIS A 255 -2.97 -13.73 10.61
CA HIS A 255 -4.37 -13.31 10.83
C HIS A 255 -4.69 -13.20 12.32
N ARG A 256 -4.30 -14.18 13.15
CA ARG A 256 -4.53 -14.17 14.60
C ARG A 256 -3.95 -12.95 15.28
N MET A 257 -2.73 -12.55 14.91
CA MET A 257 -2.03 -11.40 15.51
C MET A 257 -2.59 -10.07 14.99
N HIS A 258 -2.72 -9.92 13.67
CA HIS A 258 -2.88 -8.59 13.07
C HIS A 258 -4.33 -8.23 12.71
N LEU A 259 -5.23 -9.18 12.47
CA LEU A 259 -6.63 -8.87 12.14
C LEU A 259 -7.38 -8.30 13.38
N PHE A 260 -7.05 -8.79 14.58
CA PHE A 260 -7.55 -8.23 15.84
C PHE A 260 -7.12 -6.77 16.02
N ASP A 261 -5.82 -6.49 15.84
CA ASP A 261 -5.26 -5.15 15.97
C ASP A 261 -5.85 -4.17 14.94
N VAL A 262 -6.00 -4.56 13.68
CA VAL A 262 -6.57 -3.69 12.64
C VAL A 262 -8.02 -3.32 12.95
N VAL A 263 -8.84 -4.26 13.43
CA VAL A 263 -10.23 -3.94 13.80
C VAL A 263 -10.32 -3.08 15.06
N ASN A 264 -9.46 -3.32 16.06
CA ASN A 264 -9.41 -2.47 17.26
C ASN A 264 -8.91 -1.05 16.94
N GLN A 265 -7.93 -0.92 16.04
CA GLN A 265 -7.49 0.38 15.52
C GLN A 265 -8.63 1.08 14.78
N TYR A 266 -9.35 0.39 13.89
CA TYR A 266 -10.49 0.98 13.19
C TYR A 266 -11.55 1.51 14.17
N ARG A 267 -11.91 0.70 15.17
CA ARG A 267 -12.86 1.12 16.23
C ARG A 267 -12.33 2.35 16.99
N ALA A 268 -11.08 2.32 17.44
CA ALA A 268 -10.49 3.45 18.18
C ALA A 268 -10.28 4.73 17.35
N ILE A 269 -10.27 4.67 16.02
CA ILE A 269 -10.07 5.82 15.13
C ILE A 269 -11.41 6.42 14.65
N PHE A 270 -12.45 5.59 14.51
CA PHE A 270 -13.70 5.94 13.82
C PHE A 270 -15.00 5.69 14.62
N ALA A 271 -14.92 5.18 15.86
CA ALA A 271 -16.10 4.97 16.71
C ALA A 271 -16.34 6.08 17.75
N ASP A 272 -15.38 6.99 17.97
CA ASP A 272 -15.56 8.18 18.82
C ASP A 272 -16.47 9.24 18.18
N ASP A 273 -16.75 9.12 16.87
CA ASP A 273 -17.68 9.93 16.09
C ASP A 273 -19.16 9.63 16.50
N THR A 274 -19.47 9.81 17.79
CA THR A 274 -20.74 9.44 18.46
C THR A 274 -21.83 10.52 18.37
N SER A 275 -21.69 11.49 17.46
CA SER A 275 -22.83 12.30 17.04
C SER A 275 -23.84 11.39 16.33
N GLY A 276 -25.11 11.42 16.76
CA GLY A 276 -26.19 10.56 16.25
C GLY A 276 -26.69 10.93 14.84
N SER A 277 -25.79 11.29 13.93
CA SER A 277 -26.03 11.60 12.52
C SER A 277 -26.00 10.31 11.68
N GLU A 278 -26.93 10.17 10.74
CA GLU A 278 -27.00 8.98 9.87
C GLU A 278 -25.77 8.84 8.95
N GLU A 279 -25.04 9.93 8.72
CA GLU A 279 -23.75 9.98 7.99
C GLU A 279 -22.63 9.19 8.69
N ASN A 280 -22.74 8.98 10.00
CA ASN A 280 -21.74 8.25 10.81
C ASN A 280 -21.96 6.73 10.76
N TYR A 281 -23.00 6.26 10.07
CA TYR A 281 -23.22 4.83 9.87
C TYR A 281 -22.17 4.25 8.89
N ASP A 282 -21.30 3.38 9.40
CA ASP A 282 -20.21 2.70 8.68
C ASP A 282 -20.66 1.93 7.41
N GLY A 283 -21.97 1.78 7.17
CA GLY A 283 -22.51 0.96 6.07
C GLY A 283 -22.24 -0.53 6.24
N GLY A 284 -21.70 -0.94 7.40
CA GLY A 284 -21.09 -2.25 7.61
C GLY A 284 -19.77 -2.44 6.86
N LEU A 285 -19.05 -1.38 6.47
CA LEU A 285 -17.78 -1.44 5.75
C LEU A 285 -16.73 -2.27 6.51
N LEU A 286 -16.58 -2.06 7.82
CA LEU A 286 -15.69 -2.86 8.67
C LEU A 286 -16.07 -4.35 8.65
N PHE A 287 -17.38 -4.64 8.73
CA PHE A 287 -17.89 -6.01 8.70
C PHE A 287 -17.70 -6.66 7.33
N SER A 288 -17.95 -5.92 6.25
CA SER A 288 -17.74 -6.36 4.86
C SER A 288 -16.26 -6.67 4.58
N TRP A 289 -15.35 -5.79 5.04
CA TRP A 289 -13.91 -6.00 4.94
C TRP A 289 -13.44 -7.20 5.78
N ALA A 290 -13.87 -7.31 7.03
CA ALA A 290 -13.50 -8.44 7.88
C ALA A 290 -14.04 -9.77 7.33
N MET A 291 -15.29 -9.78 6.83
CA MET A 291 -15.87 -10.93 6.14
C MET A 291 -15.12 -11.27 4.85
N HIS A 292 -14.58 -10.27 4.13
CA HIS A 292 -13.68 -10.50 3.00
C HIS A 292 -12.42 -11.25 3.45
N GLN A 293 -11.76 -10.81 4.53
CA GLN A 293 -10.55 -11.47 5.06
C GLN A 293 -10.84 -12.91 5.48
N ILE A 294 -11.91 -13.16 6.26
CA ILE A 294 -12.30 -14.51 6.66
C ILE A 294 -12.64 -15.39 5.44
N THR A 295 -13.36 -14.85 4.44
CA THR A 295 -13.66 -15.59 3.20
C THR A 295 -12.40 -15.89 2.39
N SER A 296 -11.42 -14.98 2.37
CA SER A 296 -10.13 -15.19 1.72
C SER A 296 -9.32 -16.29 2.42
N HIS A 297 -9.21 -16.22 3.75
CA HIS A 297 -8.57 -17.23 4.61
C HIS A 297 -9.16 -18.64 4.38
N LEU A 298 -10.49 -18.77 4.34
CA LEU A 298 -11.19 -20.04 4.09
C LEU A 298 -10.98 -20.55 2.65
N ARG A 299 -10.92 -19.67 1.64
CA ARG A 299 -10.55 -20.05 0.26
C ARG A 299 -9.12 -20.61 0.19
N THR A 300 -8.18 -19.96 0.85
CA THR A 300 -6.77 -20.39 0.88
C THR A 300 -6.60 -21.73 1.61
N LEU A 301 -7.29 -21.93 2.74
CA LEU A 301 -7.38 -23.23 3.41
C LEU A 301 -7.91 -24.31 2.44
N LYS A 302 -9.06 -24.09 1.76
CA LYS A 302 -9.64 -25.07 0.84
C LYS A 302 -8.69 -25.45 -0.32
N HIS A 303 -7.87 -24.52 -0.81
CA HIS A 303 -6.90 -24.80 -1.88
C HIS A 303 -5.62 -25.50 -1.39
N MET A 304 -5.20 -25.26 -0.14
CA MET A 304 -3.89 -25.72 0.37
C MET A 304 -3.99 -26.98 1.23
N LEU A 305 -5.07 -27.20 1.98
CA LEU A 305 -5.25 -28.40 2.82
C LEU A 305 -5.12 -29.73 2.03
N PRO A 306 -5.65 -29.89 0.80
CA PRO A 306 -5.50 -31.14 0.02
C PRO A 306 -4.07 -31.46 -0.42
N LYS A 307 -3.11 -30.54 -0.21
CA LYS A 307 -1.69 -30.73 -0.53
C LYS A 307 -0.90 -31.34 0.64
N ILE A 308 -1.48 -31.37 1.84
CA ILE A 308 -0.84 -31.92 3.04
C ILE A 308 -1.07 -33.43 3.09
N THR A 309 0.00 -34.18 3.35
CA THR A 309 0.01 -35.66 3.36
C THR A 309 0.07 -36.28 4.75
N GLU A 310 0.03 -35.45 5.79
CA GLU A 310 0.24 -35.84 7.19
C GLU A 310 -0.97 -35.40 8.04
N GLY A 311 -1.62 -36.33 8.72
CA GLY A 311 -2.79 -36.04 9.55
C GLY A 311 -2.45 -35.33 10.86
N GLY A 312 -1.25 -35.56 11.41
CA GLY A 312 -0.74 -34.76 12.53
C GLY A 312 -0.60 -33.27 12.17
N SER A 313 -0.12 -33.00 10.95
CA SER A 313 0.01 -31.63 10.42
C SER A 313 -1.35 -30.99 10.08
N LEU A 314 -2.33 -31.77 9.61
CA LEU A 314 -3.72 -31.32 9.49
C LEU A 314 -4.34 -30.99 10.87
N SER A 315 -4.15 -31.85 11.88
CA SER A 315 -4.66 -31.65 13.24
C SER A 315 -4.11 -30.36 13.86
N ASN A 316 -2.80 -30.13 13.78
CA ASN A 316 -2.20 -28.91 14.31
C ASN A 316 -2.73 -27.65 13.62
N ILE A 317 -2.90 -27.65 12.28
CA ILE A 317 -3.51 -26.50 11.60
C ILE A 317 -4.96 -26.30 12.05
N LEU A 318 -5.74 -27.36 12.28
CA LEU A 318 -7.10 -27.25 12.81
C LEU A 318 -7.12 -26.57 14.19
N ASP A 319 -6.23 -26.98 15.11
CA ASP A 319 -6.11 -26.36 16.43
C ASP A 319 -5.68 -24.88 16.34
N GLN A 320 -4.71 -24.54 15.49
CA GLN A 320 -4.32 -23.14 15.26
C GLN A 320 -5.48 -22.33 14.66
N CYS A 321 -6.26 -22.90 13.73
CA CYS A 321 -7.44 -22.23 13.15
C CYS A 321 -8.55 -22.03 14.19
N MET A 322 -8.81 -23.04 15.03
CA MET A 322 -9.80 -22.96 16.12
C MET A 322 -9.40 -21.91 17.16
N TYR A 323 -8.12 -21.85 17.54
CA TYR A 323 -7.59 -20.84 18.45
C TYR A 323 -7.61 -19.43 17.84
N CYS A 324 -7.25 -19.29 16.57
CA CYS A 324 -7.35 -18.05 15.80
C CYS A 324 -8.80 -17.52 15.75
N ALA A 325 -9.74 -18.36 15.35
CA ALA A 325 -11.17 -18.01 15.28
C ALA A 325 -11.78 -17.72 16.67
N MET A 326 -11.32 -18.40 17.72
CA MET A 326 -11.73 -18.08 19.10
C MET A 326 -11.24 -16.69 19.54
N GLY A 327 -9.99 -16.32 19.23
CA GLY A 327 -9.46 -14.98 19.49
C GLY A 327 -10.21 -13.89 18.71
N LEU A 328 -10.50 -14.15 17.43
CA LEU A 328 -11.27 -13.26 16.56
C LEU A 328 -12.77 -13.20 16.92
N GLY A 329 -13.29 -14.19 17.65
CA GLY A 329 -14.63 -14.18 18.23
C GLY A 329 -14.90 -12.99 19.15
N TRP A 330 -13.88 -12.48 19.88
CA TRP A 330 -13.99 -11.27 20.70
C TRP A 330 -14.32 -10.01 19.88
N VAL A 331 -14.01 -10.02 18.58
CA VAL A 331 -14.29 -8.94 17.64
C VAL A 331 -15.66 -9.13 16.95
N GLY A 332 -16.25 -10.32 17.05
CA GLY A 332 -17.45 -10.75 16.31
C GLY A 332 -17.14 -11.58 15.06
N LEU A 333 -15.92 -12.11 14.93
CA LEU A 333 -15.41 -12.79 13.72
C LEU A 333 -15.11 -14.28 13.98
N ASP A 334 -16.04 -14.99 14.62
CA ASP A 334 -15.93 -16.43 14.85
C ASP A 334 -16.35 -17.23 13.60
N PHE A 335 -15.39 -17.95 13.01
CA PHE A 335 -15.60 -18.82 11.85
C PHE A 335 -15.44 -20.32 12.15
N ARG A 336 -15.42 -20.72 13.44
CA ARG A 336 -15.21 -22.13 13.85
C ARG A 336 -16.25 -23.09 13.27
N SER A 337 -17.48 -22.63 13.02
CA SER A 337 -18.54 -23.42 12.39
C SER A 337 -18.29 -23.78 10.93
N LEU A 338 -17.40 -23.05 10.24
CA LEU A 338 -17.09 -23.26 8.82
C LEU A 338 -15.92 -24.23 8.63
N LEU A 339 -15.01 -24.31 9.62
CA LEU A 339 -13.80 -25.13 9.57
C LEU A 339 -14.05 -26.64 9.36
N PRO A 340 -14.99 -27.32 10.08
CA PRO A 340 -15.16 -28.76 9.97
C PRO A 340 -15.33 -29.25 8.53
N SER A 341 -16.13 -28.55 7.72
CA SER A 341 -16.38 -28.92 6.32
C SER A 341 -15.11 -28.99 5.45
N LEU A 342 -14.12 -28.13 5.72
CA LEU A 342 -12.86 -28.08 4.96
C LEU A 342 -11.88 -29.17 5.42
N PHE A 343 -11.82 -29.44 6.72
CA PHE A 343 -10.95 -30.48 7.28
C PHE A 343 -11.51 -31.89 7.05
N GLU A 344 -12.83 -32.07 7.06
CA GLU A 344 -13.48 -33.33 6.66
C GLU A 344 -13.16 -33.70 5.22
N GLU A 345 -13.25 -32.73 4.28
CA GLU A 345 -12.86 -32.93 2.88
C GLU A 345 -11.37 -33.29 2.75
N ALA A 346 -10.48 -32.65 3.52
CA ALA A 346 -9.04 -32.95 3.51
C ALA A 346 -8.72 -34.35 4.09
N VAL A 347 -9.29 -34.70 5.24
CA VAL A 347 -9.09 -36.00 5.91
C VAL A 347 -9.61 -37.16 5.06
N LEU A 348 -10.79 -36.99 4.43
CA LEU A 348 -11.35 -38.01 3.53
C LEU A 348 -10.42 -38.26 2.33
N ASN A 349 -9.95 -37.19 1.68
CA ASN A 349 -9.01 -37.30 0.55
C ASN A 349 -7.69 -37.95 0.96
N LEU A 350 -7.13 -37.61 2.12
CA LEU A 350 -5.91 -38.23 2.66
C LEU A 350 -6.10 -39.73 2.88
N PHE A 351 -7.17 -40.13 3.56
CA PHE A 351 -7.45 -41.55 3.82
C PHE A 351 -7.70 -42.34 2.53
N MET A 352 -8.50 -41.81 1.60
CA MET A 352 -8.76 -42.44 0.30
C MET A 352 -7.46 -42.64 -0.50
N LYS A 353 -6.58 -41.63 -0.52
CA LYS A 353 -5.26 -41.72 -1.18
C LYS A 353 -4.38 -42.80 -0.55
N ASN A 354 -4.31 -42.84 0.78
CA ASN A 354 -3.46 -43.80 1.49
C ASN A 354 -3.97 -45.25 1.34
N ILE A 355 -5.29 -45.48 1.41
CA ILE A 355 -5.90 -46.79 1.15
C ILE A 355 -5.71 -47.21 -0.32
N THR A 356 -5.88 -46.30 -1.28
CA THR A 356 -5.62 -46.60 -2.71
C THR A 356 -4.17 -47.01 -2.93
N THR A 357 -3.22 -46.25 -2.38
CA THR A 357 -1.78 -46.55 -2.43
C THR A 357 -1.45 -47.91 -1.80
N ALA A 358 -2.13 -48.31 -0.71
CA ALA A 358 -1.98 -49.63 -0.11
C ALA A 358 -2.47 -50.77 -1.03
N VAL A 359 -3.58 -50.57 -1.75
CA VAL A 359 -4.12 -51.52 -2.73
C VAL A 359 -3.22 -51.63 -3.98
N GLU A 360 -2.69 -50.51 -4.48
CA GLU A 360 -1.76 -50.48 -5.62
C GLU A 360 -0.44 -51.20 -5.27
N ASN A 361 0.12 -50.92 -4.09
CA ASN A 361 1.30 -51.64 -3.59
C ASN A 361 1.03 -53.13 -3.39
N PHE A 362 -0.15 -53.52 -2.89
CA PHE A 362 -0.57 -54.93 -2.81
C PHE A 362 -0.56 -55.60 -4.19
N GLN A 363 -1.17 -54.97 -5.20
CA GLN A 363 -1.25 -55.51 -6.56
C GLN A 363 0.13 -55.67 -7.19
N LEU A 364 0.99 -54.64 -7.09
CA LEU A 364 2.37 -54.67 -7.60
C LEU A 364 3.19 -55.79 -6.94
N VAL A 365 3.09 -55.96 -5.63
CA VAL A 365 3.79 -57.03 -4.89
C VAL A 365 3.22 -58.40 -5.21
N LEU A 366 1.90 -58.54 -5.41
CA LEU A 366 1.26 -59.81 -5.80
C LEU A 366 1.66 -60.24 -7.22
N ASP A 367 1.67 -59.33 -8.19
CA ASP A 367 2.03 -59.65 -9.58
C ASP A 367 3.52 -60.00 -9.76
N SER A 368 4.38 -59.45 -8.90
CA SER A 368 5.82 -59.75 -8.85
C SER A 368 6.19 -60.89 -7.87
N HIS A 369 5.23 -61.41 -7.08
CA HIS A 369 5.48 -62.41 -6.06
C HIS A 369 6.00 -63.74 -6.64
N ARG A 370 6.86 -64.42 -5.88
CA ARG A 370 7.37 -65.75 -6.21
C ARG A 370 6.95 -66.73 -5.11
N TRP A 371 6.13 -67.71 -5.49
CA TRP A 371 5.56 -68.74 -4.61
C TRP A 371 6.59 -69.79 -4.18
N VAL A 372 7.59 -69.36 -3.42
CA VAL A 372 8.63 -70.19 -2.81
C VAL A 372 8.32 -70.30 -1.31
N PRO A 373 8.42 -71.48 -0.68
CA PRO A 373 8.32 -71.60 0.76
C PRO A 373 9.38 -70.72 1.44
N LEU A 374 8.93 -69.69 2.15
CA LEU A 374 9.78 -68.89 3.02
C LEU A 374 10.17 -69.72 4.26
N PRO A 375 11.34 -69.48 4.88
CA PRO A 375 11.65 -70.05 6.17
C PRO A 375 10.61 -69.59 7.20
N ALA A 376 9.98 -70.54 7.91
CA ALA A 376 9.04 -70.22 8.98
C ALA A 376 9.73 -69.29 9.99
N VAL A 377 9.14 -68.12 10.26
CA VAL A 377 9.80 -67.08 11.04
C VAL A 377 9.74 -67.48 12.52
N GLY A 378 10.87 -67.98 13.03
CA GLY A 378 10.99 -68.66 14.32
C GLY A 378 10.81 -67.79 15.58
N PHE A 379 9.67 -67.11 15.70
CA PHE A 379 9.20 -66.55 16.96
C PHE A 379 8.33 -67.59 17.66
N SER A 380 8.86 -68.17 18.76
CA SER A 380 8.06 -68.94 19.71
C SER A 380 6.83 -68.12 20.11
N GLY A 381 5.65 -68.73 20.04
CA GLY A 381 4.40 -68.03 20.35
C GLY A 381 4.45 -67.41 21.74
N VAL A 382 4.31 -66.08 21.81
CA VAL A 382 4.09 -65.39 23.07
C VAL A 382 2.83 -65.98 23.69
N THR A 383 2.95 -66.49 24.92
CA THR A 383 1.84 -67.06 25.67
C THR A 383 0.71 -66.06 25.76
N ALA A 384 -0.54 -66.52 25.64
CA ALA A 384 -1.71 -65.71 25.96
C ALA A 384 -1.68 -65.38 27.47
N GLY A 385 -1.10 -64.22 27.77
CA GLY A 385 -0.93 -63.64 29.10
C GLY A 385 -1.48 -62.22 29.11
N GLU A 386 -1.98 -61.83 30.26
CA GLU A 386 -2.93 -60.75 30.50
C GLU A 386 -2.55 -59.36 29.93
N ASP A 387 -3.56 -58.70 29.36
CA ASP A 387 -3.75 -57.25 29.24
C ASP A 387 -2.53 -56.33 29.10
N SER A 388 -1.96 -56.32 27.89
CA SER A 388 -1.37 -55.10 27.30
C SER A 388 -2.24 -54.63 26.14
N LEU A 389 -3.27 -53.85 26.47
CA LEU A 389 -4.30 -53.39 25.53
C LEU A 389 -3.78 -52.43 24.43
N GLU A 390 -2.53 -52.02 24.45
CA GLU A 390 -2.03 -50.92 23.62
C GLU A 390 -1.55 -51.35 22.23
N ASP A 391 -0.80 -52.45 22.11
CA ASP A 391 0.01 -52.72 20.91
C ASP A 391 -0.71 -53.55 19.84
N VAL A 392 -1.27 -52.90 18.81
CA VAL A 392 -1.80 -53.57 17.60
C VAL A 392 -0.69 -53.84 16.61
N THR A 393 0.26 -54.69 16.99
CA THR A 393 1.26 -55.20 16.06
C THR A 393 0.59 -56.13 15.03
N PRO A 394 0.97 -56.08 13.74
CA PRO A 394 0.46 -57.01 12.74
C PRO A 394 0.92 -58.44 13.08
N PRO A 395 0.02 -59.44 13.19
CA PRO A 395 0.39 -60.80 13.56
C PRO A 395 1.56 -61.38 12.73
N SER A 396 2.58 -61.92 13.40
CA SER A 396 3.82 -62.41 12.77
C SER A 396 3.60 -63.43 11.65
N TYR A 397 2.52 -64.21 11.71
CA TYR A 397 2.06 -65.12 10.64
C TYR A 397 1.89 -64.43 9.27
N LEU A 398 1.64 -63.12 9.23
CA LEU A 398 1.53 -62.33 7.99
C LEU A 398 2.89 -62.09 7.33
N MET A 399 4.02 -62.28 8.02
CA MET A 399 5.36 -62.16 7.43
C MET A 399 5.66 -63.28 6.41
N GLU A 400 5.00 -64.43 6.55
CA GLU A 400 5.04 -65.53 5.58
C GLU A 400 4.25 -65.19 4.29
N HIS A 401 3.55 -64.04 4.28
CA HIS A 401 2.63 -63.58 3.25
C HIS A 401 2.93 -62.14 2.79
N PRO A 402 4.07 -61.89 2.11
CA PRO A 402 4.55 -60.53 1.81
C PRO A 402 3.56 -59.57 1.14
N PRO A 403 2.68 -59.97 0.19
CA PRO A 403 1.66 -59.07 -0.35
C PRO A 403 0.72 -58.53 0.74
N LEU A 404 0.22 -59.39 1.64
CA LEU A 404 -0.66 -58.98 2.73
C LEU A 404 0.07 -58.16 3.78
N ALA A 405 1.33 -58.47 4.09
CA ALA A 405 2.14 -57.65 5.00
C ALA A 405 2.26 -56.20 4.49
N VAL A 406 2.54 -56.01 3.19
CA VAL A 406 2.61 -54.67 2.59
C VAL A 406 1.25 -53.96 2.62
N PHE A 407 0.15 -54.66 2.32
CA PHE A 407 -1.20 -54.08 2.41
C PHE A 407 -1.54 -53.63 3.84
N ILE A 408 -1.32 -54.49 4.82
CA ILE A 408 -1.66 -54.22 6.24
C ILE A 408 -0.79 -53.10 6.80
N ASN A 409 0.50 -53.05 6.46
CA ASN A 409 1.36 -51.93 6.84
C ASN A 409 0.85 -50.60 6.22
N GLY A 410 0.37 -50.62 4.98
CA GLY A 410 -0.27 -49.46 4.33
C GLY A 410 -1.58 -49.03 5.01
N VAL A 411 -2.44 -49.99 5.39
CA VAL A 411 -3.67 -49.69 6.15
C VAL A 411 -3.35 -49.15 7.54
N SER A 412 -2.41 -49.75 8.27
CA SER A 412 -2.00 -49.28 9.60
C SER A 412 -1.34 -47.89 9.54
N ALA A 413 -0.56 -47.58 8.49
CA ALA A 413 -0.10 -46.23 8.22
C ALA A 413 -1.27 -45.26 7.97
N ALA A 414 -2.25 -45.63 7.15
CA ALA A 414 -3.45 -44.82 6.92
C ALA A 414 -4.27 -44.57 8.21
N MET A 415 -4.33 -45.55 9.13
CA MET A 415 -4.97 -45.40 10.45
C MET A 415 -4.15 -44.56 11.42
N ASN A 416 -2.81 -44.61 11.35
CA ASN A 416 -1.93 -43.75 12.12
C ASN A 416 -2.07 -42.29 11.70
N GLU A 417 -2.11 -42.01 10.39
CA GLU A 417 -2.38 -40.66 9.87
C GLU A 417 -3.80 -40.19 10.19
N LEU A 418 -4.80 -41.07 10.20
CA LEU A 418 -6.17 -40.70 10.56
C LEU A 418 -6.33 -40.36 12.05
N ARG A 419 -5.54 -40.97 12.95
CA ARG A 419 -5.76 -40.89 14.41
C ARG A 419 -5.73 -39.46 14.99
N PRO A 420 -4.80 -38.54 14.63
CA PRO A 420 -4.81 -37.17 15.13
C PRO A 420 -6.03 -36.37 14.68
N CYS A 421 -6.61 -36.70 13.52
CA CYS A 421 -7.69 -35.95 12.90
C CYS A 421 -8.79 -36.91 12.38
N ALA A 422 -9.58 -37.46 13.29
CA ALA A 422 -10.66 -38.43 13.00
C ALA A 422 -12.07 -37.84 13.24
N PRO A 423 -12.68 -37.11 12.29
CA PRO A 423 -14.03 -36.57 12.45
C PRO A 423 -15.07 -37.69 12.64
N VAL A 424 -15.93 -37.55 13.66
CA VAL A 424 -16.98 -38.54 13.98
C VAL A 424 -18.03 -38.64 12.86
N SER A 425 -18.30 -37.52 12.19
CA SER A 425 -19.11 -37.38 10.97
C SER A 425 -18.70 -38.35 9.86
N LEU A 426 -17.39 -38.49 9.63
CA LEU A 426 -16.85 -39.31 8.54
C LEU A 426 -16.84 -40.82 8.84
N LYS A 427 -17.16 -41.27 10.06
CA LYS A 427 -17.09 -42.68 10.50
C LYS A 427 -17.69 -43.67 9.49
N HIS A 428 -18.88 -43.40 8.97
CA HIS A 428 -19.54 -44.31 8.02
C HIS A 428 -18.92 -44.27 6.61
N ILE A 429 -18.39 -43.12 6.20
CA ILE A 429 -17.77 -42.95 4.87
C ILE A 429 -16.40 -43.63 4.86
N LEU A 430 -15.55 -43.40 5.87
CA LEU A 430 -14.23 -44.00 5.98
C LEU A 430 -14.30 -45.53 6.16
N ALA A 431 -15.33 -46.03 6.86
CA ALA A 431 -15.61 -47.47 6.92
C ALA A 431 -15.92 -48.05 5.53
N GLN A 432 -16.69 -47.34 4.70
CA GLN A 432 -16.98 -47.74 3.31
C GLN A 432 -15.72 -47.68 2.42
N GLU A 433 -14.85 -46.67 2.56
CA GLU A 433 -13.60 -46.61 1.80
C GLU A 433 -12.62 -47.73 2.17
N LEU A 434 -12.50 -48.07 3.47
CA LEU A 434 -11.71 -49.24 3.87
C LEU A 434 -12.33 -50.55 3.34
N ALA A 435 -13.66 -50.69 3.39
CA ALA A 435 -14.35 -51.86 2.85
C ALA A 435 -14.18 -51.98 1.32
N LYS A 436 -14.15 -50.86 0.57
CA LYS A 436 -13.80 -50.83 -0.85
C LYS A 436 -12.35 -51.26 -1.08
N GLY A 437 -11.40 -50.80 -0.26
CA GLY A 437 -10.00 -51.24 -0.33
C GLY A 437 -9.82 -52.74 -0.08
N LEU A 438 -10.45 -53.26 0.98
CA LEU A 438 -10.48 -54.69 1.28
C LEU A 438 -11.14 -55.51 0.16
N LYS A 439 -12.24 -55.01 -0.43
CA LYS A 439 -12.85 -55.63 -1.60
C LYS A 439 -11.93 -55.61 -2.82
N ALA A 440 -11.21 -54.52 -3.07
CA ALA A 440 -10.26 -54.45 -4.18
C ALA A 440 -9.10 -55.45 -4.01
N VAL A 441 -8.65 -55.74 -2.79
CA VAL A 441 -7.72 -56.83 -2.49
C VAL A 441 -8.33 -58.21 -2.79
N HIS A 442 -9.55 -58.48 -2.30
CA HIS A 442 -10.29 -59.72 -2.60
C HIS A 442 -10.45 -59.94 -4.11
N ASP A 443 -10.94 -58.92 -4.83
CA ASP A 443 -11.16 -58.97 -6.28
C ASP A 443 -9.84 -59.04 -7.08
N SER A 444 -8.70 -58.69 -6.47
CA SER A 444 -7.36 -58.89 -7.06
C SER A 444 -6.87 -60.32 -6.86
N LEU A 445 -7.09 -60.93 -5.70
CA LEU A 445 -6.79 -62.35 -5.44
C LEU A 445 -7.63 -63.26 -6.36
N LEU A 446 -8.92 -62.97 -6.55
CA LEU A 446 -9.76 -63.73 -7.48
C LEU A 446 -9.20 -63.67 -8.92
N ARG A 447 -8.92 -62.46 -9.43
CA ARG A 447 -8.35 -62.27 -10.78
C ARG A 447 -6.99 -62.96 -10.93
N TYR A 448 -6.15 -63.00 -9.89
CA TYR A 448 -4.86 -63.69 -9.92
C TYR A 448 -5.04 -65.21 -10.12
N ASN A 449 -5.98 -65.81 -9.39
CA ASN A 449 -6.32 -67.24 -9.50
C ASN A 449 -6.93 -67.59 -10.88
N GLU A 450 -7.70 -66.68 -11.48
CA GLU A 450 -8.29 -66.89 -12.81
C GLU A 450 -7.28 -66.71 -13.96
N THR A 451 -6.27 -65.86 -13.78
CA THR A 451 -5.33 -65.48 -14.86
C THR A 451 -4.00 -66.23 -14.84
N ARG A 452 -3.55 -66.78 -13.71
CA ARG A 452 -2.25 -67.49 -13.61
C ARG A 452 -2.42 -68.97 -13.29
N MET A 453 -1.84 -69.83 -14.13
CA MET A 453 -1.73 -71.26 -13.86
C MET A 453 -0.61 -71.54 -12.85
N LEU A 454 -0.99 -71.64 -11.58
CA LEU A 454 -0.13 -72.04 -10.47
C LEU A 454 0.11 -73.56 -10.46
N ARG A 455 1.32 -73.99 -10.09
CA ARG A 455 1.64 -75.39 -9.80
C ARG A 455 1.04 -75.81 -8.45
N GLU A 456 0.91 -77.11 -8.17
CA GLU A 456 0.28 -77.62 -6.94
C GLU A 456 0.86 -76.98 -5.65
N ASN A 457 2.19 -77.00 -5.48
CA ASN A 457 2.87 -76.36 -4.34
C ASN A 457 2.65 -74.84 -4.26
N GLU A 458 2.59 -74.17 -5.42
CA GLU A 458 2.38 -72.71 -5.52
C GLU A 458 0.93 -72.34 -5.17
N SER A 459 -0.02 -73.19 -5.59
CA SER A 459 -1.44 -73.07 -5.27
C SER A 459 -1.71 -73.26 -3.78
N ALA A 460 -1.00 -74.17 -3.10
CA ALA A 460 -1.11 -74.34 -1.65
C ALA A 460 -0.69 -73.08 -0.88
N LEU A 461 0.41 -72.44 -1.29
CA LEU A 461 0.85 -71.15 -0.73
C LEU A 461 -0.15 -70.02 -1.03
N PHE A 462 -0.70 -69.98 -2.26
CA PHE A 462 -1.73 -69.02 -2.63
C PHE A 462 -3.05 -69.21 -1.84
N PHE A 463 -3.48 -70.44 -1.58
CA PHE A 463 -4.65 -70.70 -0.73
C PHE A 463 -4.37 -70.39 0.75
N SER A 464 -3.12 -70.53 1.23
CA SER A 464 -2.72 -70.03 2.54
C SER A 464 -2.83 -68.51 2.61
N LEU A 465 -2.36 -67.77 1.58
CA LEU A 465 -2.53 -66.32 1.47
C LEU A 465 -4.01 -65.92 1.51
N CYS A 466 -4.86 -66.62 0.73
CA CYS A 466 -6.30 -66.40 0.70
C CYS A 466 -6.98 -66.65 2.06
N ARG A 467 -6.55 -67.68 2.80
CA ARG A 467 -7.02 -67.94 4.16
C ARG A 467 -6.58 -66.83 5.12
N ALA A 468 -5.29 -66.47 5.11
CA ALA A 468 -4.74 -65.41 5.94
C ALA A 468 -5.42 -64.04 5.70
N PHE A 469 -5.83 -63.76 4.46
CA PHE A 469 -6.64 -62.57 4.15
C PHE A 469 -7.98 -62.58 4.90
N MET A 470 -8.75 -63.67 4.79
CA MET A 470 -10.10 -63.77 5.37
C MET A 470 -10.11 -63.96 6.90
N GLU A 471 -9.11 -64.65 7.46
CA GLU A 471 -9.07 -65.02 8.88
C GLU A 471 -8.25 -64.02 9.73
N VAL A 472 -7.20 -63.41 9.17
CA VAL A 472 -6.27 -62.55 9.93
C VAL A 472 -6.29 -61.10 9.43
N ALA A 473 -6.06 -60.85 8.14
CA ALA A 473 -5.93 -59.50 7.61
C ALA A 473 -7.23 -58.68 7.74
N PHE A 474 -8.37 -59.26 7.34
CA PHE A 474 -9.66 -58.56 7.35
C PHE A 474 -10.11 -58.21 8.79
N PRO A 475 -10.10 -59.13 9.78
CA PRO A 475 -10.45 -58.77 11.16
C PRO A 475 -9.44 -57.82 11.83
N HIS A 476 -8.15 -57.89 11.46
CA HIS A 476 -7.15 -56.93 11.93
C HIS A 476 -7.46 -55.51 11.42
N CYS A 477 -7.73 -55.34 10.13
CA CYS A 477 -8.14 -54.04 9.56
C CYS A 477 -9.42 -53.48 10.21
N ALA A 478 -10.41 -54.35 10.49
CA ALA A 478 -11.62 -53.97 11.21
C ALA A 478 -11.33 -53.52 12.66
N THR A 479 -10.41 -54.20 13.36
CA THR A 479 -9.96 -53.85 14.71
C THR A 479 -9.20 -52.52 14.74
N CYS A 480 -8.28 -52.27 13.80
CA CYS A 480 -7.56 -51.01 13.68
C CYS A 480 -8.53 -49.82 13.53
N PHE A 481 -9.49 -49.93 12.61
CA PHE A 481 -10.53 -48.90 12.45
C PHE A 481 -11.45 -48.79 13.68
N GLY A 482 -11.73 -49.91 14.36
CA GLY A 482 -12.50 -49.94 15.61
C GLY A 482 -11.83 -49.19 16.78
N ARG A 483 -10.51 -48.98 16.75
CA ARG A 483 -9.80 -48.11 17.70
C ARG A 483 -9.86 -46.64 17.33
N CYS A 484 -9.84 -46.29 16.04
CA CYS A 484 -10.07 -44.92 15.58
C CYS A 484 -11.53 -44.48 15.80
N TYR A 485 -12.49 -45.41 15.67
CA TYR A 485 -13.91 -45.15 15.82
C TYR A 485 -14.59 -46.23 16.68
N PRO A 486 -15.08 -45.91 17.90
CA PRO A 486 -15.83 -46.85 18.73
C PRO A 486 -17.02 -47.46 17.97
N GLY A 487 -17.09 -48.80 17.98
CA GLY A 487 -18.08 -49.58 17.22
C GLY A 487 -17.89 -49.57 15.70
N GLY A 488 -16.79 -49.01 15.17
CA GLY A 488 -16.49 -48.98 13.74
C GLY A 488 -16.16 -50.36 13.14
N ALA A 489 -15.60 -51.27 13.95
CA ALA A 489 -15.25 -52.63 13.51
C ALA A 489 -16.47 -53.43 12.98
N ALA A 490 -17.65 -53.22 13.56
CA ALA A 490 -18.89 -53.88 13.13
C ALA A 490 -19.25 -53.53 11.67
N LEU A 491 -19.17 -52.25 11.31
CA LEU A 491 -19.49 -51.74 9.96
C LEU A 491 -18.61 -52.38 8.86
N ILE A 492 -17.37 -52.74 9.20
CA ILE A 492 -16.43 -53.41 8.28
C ILE A 492 -16.67 -54.92 8.28
N MET A 493 -16.98 -55.52 9.44
CA MET A 493 -17.33 -56.94 9.54
C MET A 493 -18.65 -57.28 8.85
N GLU A 494 -19.61 -56.35 8.78
CA GLU A 494 -20.81 -56.46 7.93
C GLU A 494 -20.42 -56.65 6.45
N ALA A 495 -19.48 -55.85 5.94
CA ALA A 495 -18.99 -55.96 4.57
C ALA A 495 -18.28 -57.30 4.27
N LYS A 496 -17.77 -58.01 5.29
CA LYS A 496 -17.17 -59.36 5.14
C LYS A 496 -18.15 -60.35 4.52
N SER A 497 -19.46 -60.23 4.83
CA SER A 497 -20.52 -61.08 4.28
C SER A 497 -20.71 -60.93 2.75
N SER A 498 -20.21 -59.84 2.16
CA SER A 498 -20.23 -59.63 0.71
C SER A 498 -19.06 -60.31 -0.02
N LEU A 499 -18.07 -60.84 0.70
CA LEU A 499 -16.79 -61.33 0.17
C LEU A 499 -16.66 -62.87 0.16
N ASP A 500 -17.78 -63.55 -0.09
CA ASP A 500 -17.85 -65.02 -0.21
C ASP A 500 -17.12 -65.62 -1.42
N GLY A 501 -16.46 -64.81 -2.26
CA GLY A 501 -15.71 -65.31 -3.42
C GLY A 501 -14.54 -66.20 -2.98
N ILE A 502 -13.66 -65.65 -2.14
CA ILE A 502 -12.51 -66.40 -1.59
C ILE A 502 -12.99 -67.57 -0.69
N SER A 503 -14.03 -67.36 0.12
CA SER A 503 -14.63 -68.43 0.95
C SER A 503 -15.04 -69.66 0.12
N ARG A 504 -15.60 -69.44 -1.07
CA ARG A 504 -15.99 -70.51 -2.01
C ARG A 504 -14.80 -71.14 -2.72
N LEU A 505 -13.75 -70.38 -3.08
CA LEU A 505 -12.52 -70.98 -3.62
C LEU A 505 -11.84 -71.92 -2.61
N LEU A 506 -11.79 -71.51 -1.34
CA LEU A 506 -11.19 -72.31 -0.26
C LEU A 506 -11.97 -73.60 0.00
N SER A 507 -13.31 -73.58 -0.04
CA SER A 507 -14.13 -74.79 0.15
C SER A 507 -14.12 -75.75 -1.06
N VAL A 508 -14.04 -75.23 -2.29
CA VAL A 508 -13.83 -76.04 -3.50
C VAL A 508 -12.45 -76.70 -3.50
N SER A 509 -11.45 -76.04 -2.91
CA SER A 509 -10.08 -76.56 -2.82
C SER A 509 -9.95 -77.64 -1.74
N SER A 510 -10.53 -77.45 -0.55
CA SER A 510 -10.56 -78.51 0.47
C SER A 510 -11.39 -79.72 0.04
N ALA A 511 -12.42 -79.54 -0.81
CA ALA A 511 -13.16 -80.65 -1.42
C ALA A 511 -12.33 -81.50 -2.42
N ARG A 512 -11.14 -81.04 -2.84
CA ARG A 512 -10.18 -81.85 -3.61
C ARG A 512 -9.24 -82.69 -2.72
N GLU A 513 -9.15 -82.41 -1.43
CA GLU A 513 -8.35 -83.18 -0.47
C GLU A 513 -9.22 -84.14 0.35
N ILE A 514 -9.37 -85.37 -0.14
CA ILE A 514 -10.00 -86.48 0.61
C ILE A 514 -9.22 -87.78 0.36
N PRO A 515 -9.18 -88.72 1.33
CA PRO A 515 -8.24 -88.65 2.43
C PRO A 515 -7.17 -89.75 2.34
N ARG A 516 -5.98 -89.56 2.96
CA ARG A 516 -4.97 -90.63 3.06
C ARG A 516 -5.36 -91.71 4.08
N ARG A 517 -6.22 -92.60 3.59
CA ARG A 517 -6.50 -93.98 4.00
C ARG A 517 -5.57 -94.55 5.06
N THR A 518 -6.12 -94.91 6.21
CA THR A 518 -5.47 -95.76 7.21
C THR A 518 -5.06 -97.10 6.61
N GLN A 519 -3.81 -97.50 6.83
CA GLN A 519 -3.35 -98.87 6.64
C GLN A 519 -2.56 -99.30 7.89
N SER A 520 -3.20 -100.13 8.71
CA SER A 520 -2.56 -100.85 9.79
C SER A 520 -1.88 -102.12 9.24
N ALA A 521 -0.60 -102.28 9.55
CA ALA A 521 0.15 -103.51 9.29
C ALA A 521 1.05 -103.82 10.49
N ASN A 522 0.73 -104.88 11.23
CA ASN A 522 1.56 -105.35 12.34
C ASN A 522 2.85 -105.99 11.82
N LEU A 523 3.98 -105.61 12.42
CA LEU A 523 5.07 -106.54 12.72
C LEU A 523 5.48 -106.35 14.19
N GLN A 524 5.99 -107.42 14.79
CA GLN A 524 5.93 -107.66 16.24
C GLN A 524 7.20 -108.41 16.69
N ILE A 525 7.52 -108.36 18.00
CA ILE A 525 8.59 -109.15 18.67
C ILE A 525 10.00 -108.56 18.36
N LYS A 526 10.95 -108.41 19.30
CA LYS A 526 11.23 -109.12 20.57
C LYS A 526 11.63 -108.19 21.73
N SER A 527 11.78 -108.78 22.92
CA SER A 527 12.09 -108.14 24.22
C SER A 527 13.35 -108.76 24.83
N GLU A 528 14.07 -108.02 25.70
CA GLU A 528 14.90 -108.64 26.74
C GLU A 528 15.12 -107.73 27.99
N ASN A 529 14.70 -108.25 29.15
CA ASN A 529 15.16 -108.13 30.56
C ASN A 529 15.91 -106.87 31.09
N GLY A 530 15.73 -106.42 32.34
CA GLY A 530 14.84 -106.89 33.44
C GLY A 530 15.32 -106.45 34.86
N SER A 531 14.45 -106.57 35.89
CA SER A 531 14.66 -106.32 37.35
C SER A 531 15.10 -104.89 37.78
N SER A 532 14.48 -104.18 38.75
CA SER A 532 14.11 -104.50 40.15
C SER A 532 15.33 -104.60 41.08
N THR A 533 15.37 -104.09 42.33
CA THR A 533 14.32 -103.55 43.25
C THR A 533 14.33 -101.97 43.29
N THR A 534 14.11 -101.15 44.35
CA THR A 534 13.97 -101.31 45.82
C THR A 534 13.21 -100.14 46.51
N LEU A 535 12.81 -100.43 47.76
CA LEU A 535 12.36 -99.62 48.92
C LEU A 535 13.46 -98.62 49.39
N GLU A 536 13.34 -97.68 50.35
CA GLU A 536 12.34 -97.19 51.35
C GLU A 536 12.91 -95.85 51.96
N ASN A 537 12.35 -95.06 52.90
CA ASN A 537 11.06 -94.88 53.62
C ASN A 537 11.02 -93.41 54.18
N GLY A 538 9.94 -92.98 54.85
CA GLY A 538 9.97 -91.93 55.90
C GLY A 538 9.19 -90.63 55.63
N VAL A 539 8.39 -90.20 56.62
CA VAL A 539 7.56 -88.97 56.62
C VAL A 539 7.80 -88.22 57.94
N HIS A 540 7.34 -86.96 58.04
CA HIS A 540 7.09 -86.18 59.29
C HIS A 540 8.32 -85.59 60.03
N ASP A 541 8.26 -84.40 60.66
CA ASP A 541 7.16 -83.40 60.72
C ASP A 541 7.60 -81.95 61.05
N SER A 542 6.67 -81.01 60.82
CA SER A 542 6.39 -79.78 61.61
C SER A 542 7.41 -78.62 61.75
N LYS A 543 6.85 -77.41 61.51
CA LYS A 543 7.16 -76.08 62.13
C LYS A 543 8.49 -75.40 61.73
N GLU A 544 8.65 -74.07 61.86
CA GLU A 544 7.78 -73.03 62.46
C GLU A 544 7.75 -71.71 61.62
N VAL A 545 7.10 -70.65 62.11
CA VAL A 545 6.83 -69.38 61.39
C VAL A 545 7.80 -68.28 61.80
N GLN A 546 8.33 -67.48 60.86
CA GLN A 546 8.50 -66.03 61.11
C GLN A 546 8.56 -65.10 59.86
N GLU A 547 7.82 -64.00 60.04
CA GLU A 547 7.64 -62.70 59.38
C GLU A 547 8.65 -62.16 58.33
N ASP A 548 8.07 -61.59 57.27
CA ASP A 548 8.32 -60.30 56.60
C ASP A 548 9.75 -59.74 56.38
N GLN A 549 10.04 -59.31 55.13
CA GLN A 549 9.99 -57.87 54.79
C GLN A 549 10.15 -57.55 53.28
N HIS A 550 9.70 -56.33 52.93
CA HIS A 550 10.00 -55.55 51.72
C HIS A 550 9.64 -56.10 50.33
N ALA A 551 8.45 -55.70 49.86
CA ALA A 551 8.28 -55.24 48.48
C ALA A 551 8.80 -53.79 48.31
N ASN A 552 8.99 -53.35 47.06
CA ASN A 552 9.34 -51.98 46.72
C ASN A 552 8.57 -51.54 45.46
N ALA A 553 7.94 -50.37 45.50
CA ALA A 553 7.17 -49.76 44.41
C ALA A 553 7.37 -48.24 44.45
N GLY A 554 7.39 -47.58 43.28
CA GLY A 554 7.75 -46.17 43.15
C GLY A 554 6.73 -45.33 42.38
N GLU A 555 6.26 -44.28 43.05
CA GLU A 555 5.43 -43.14 42.62
C GLU A 555 5.76 -42.01 43.63
N ASP A 556 5.64 -40.70 43.34
CA ASP A 556 5.42 -39.93 42.12
C ASP A 556 5.86 -38.47 42.38
N GLY A 557 5.96 -37.63 41.34
CA GLY A 557 5.68 -36.19 41.43
C GLY A 557 6.73 -35.25 42.05
N GLN A 558 7.02 -34.14 41.35
CA GLN A 558 7.76 -33.01 41.94
C GLN A 558 7.32 -31.65 41.34
N ARG A 559 7.04 -30.66 42.20
CA ARG A 559 6.79 -29.24 41.85
C ARG A 559 7.07 -28.32 43.04
N HIS A 560 7.88 -27.28 42.82
CA HIS A 560 8.09 -26.09 43.69
C HIS A 560 8.60 -26.43 45.13
N GLU A 561 9.34 -25.58 45.85
CA GLU A 561 9.38 -24.11 45.89
C GLU A 561 10.82 -23.54 46.03
N VAL A 562 10.95 -22.26 45.64
CA VAL A 562 11.64 -21.12 46.31
C VAL A 562 12.94 -21.37 47.09
N GLU A 563 14.00 -20.61 46.73
CA GLU A 563 15.17 -20.33 47.57
C GLU A 563 15.19 -18.85 47.98
N ASP A 564 15.35 -18.57 49.27
CA ASP A 564 15.67 -17.25 49.80
C ASP A 564 17.20 -17.02 49.82
N LEU A 565 17.65 -15.82 49.40
CA LEU A 565 19.04 -15.38 49.57
C LEU A 565 19.10 -13.97 50.18
N ASN A 566 19.42 -13.91 51.47
CA ASN A 566 19.76 -12.67 52.15
C ASN A 566 20.98 -11.99 51.51
N THR A 567 20.92 -10.68 51.36
CA THR A 567 22.11 -9.83 51.13
C THR A 567 22.02 -8.59 52.02
N GLU A 568 23.10 -8.30 52.73
CA GLU A 568 23.23 -7.14 53.62
C GLU A 568 24.05 -6.01 52.97
N GLU A 569 23.77 -4.78 53.43
CA GLU A 569 24.65 -3.61 53.49
C GLU A 569 25.16 -2.87 52.21
N LYS A 570 24.74 -1.59 52.16
CA LYS A 570 25.54 -0.34 52.10
C LYS A 570 25.63 0.51 50.82
N ASP A 571 25.20 1.76 51.02
CA ASP A 571 25.83 3.06 50.73
C ASP A 571 26.48 3.33 49.36
N GLY A 572 26.03 4.40 48.67
CA GLY A 572 26.60 4.87 47.41
C GLY A 572 25.97 6.17 46.87
N ASP A 573 26.28 7.30 47.51
CA ASP A 573 25.81 8.67 47.20
C ASP A 573 26.31 9.21 45.83
N SER A 574 25.40 9.68 44.95
CA SER A 574 25.59 10.64 43.82
C SER A 574 24.30 10.93 43.05
#